data_AF-A0A179BU89-F1
#
_entry.id   AF-A0A179BU89-F1
#
_cell.length_a   1.000
_cell.length_b   1.000
_cell.length_c   1.000
_cell.angle_alpha   90.00
_cell.angle_beta   90.00
_cell.angle_gamma   90.00
#
_symmetry.space_group_name_H-M   'P 1'
#
loop_
_entity.id
_entity.type
_entity.pdbx_description
1 polymer ?
#
loop_
_entity_poly.entity_id
_entity_poly.type
_entity_poly.pdbx_seq_one_letter_code
_entity_poly.pdbx_strand_id
1 'polypeptide(L)' 'MTKDDIAGLAWLGYVAISFVVFGFVVKSLIMSGPGALLVALGAAAFWPAAGLIWLGVWIA' A
#
# COMPACT_ATOMS: atom_id res chain seq x y z
N MET A 1 14.03 -20.48 8.35
CA MET A 1 12.97 -19.83 7.55
C MET A 1 12.95 -20.48 6.19
N THR A 2 11.82 -21.07 5.84
CA THR A 2 11.57 -21.58 4.49
C THR A 2 11.37 -20.41 3.52
N LYS A 3 11.45 -20.66 2.21
CA LYS A 3 11.20 -19.61 1.20
C LYS A 3 9.79 -19.03 1.33
N ASP A 4 8.84 -19.86 1.71
CA ASP A 4 7.44 -19.45 1.93
C ASP A 4 7.29 -18.54 3.15
N ASP A 5 8.08 -18.76 4.21
CA ASP A 5 8.10 -17.85 5.37
C ASP A 5 8.64 -16.47 5.00
N ILE A 6 9.66 -16.41 4.14
CA ILE A 6 10.26 -15.15 3.66
C ILE A 6 9.27 -14.40 2.78
N ALA A 7 8.59 -15.11 1.88
CA ALA A 7 7.52 -14.58 1.06
C ALA A 7 6.38 -14.00 1.93
N GLY A 8 5.94 -14.75 2.94
CA GLY A 8 4.89 -14.32 3.87
C GLY A 8 5.28 -13.06 4.64
N LEU A 9 6.52 -12.97 5.14
CA LEU A 9 7.02 -11.76 5.82
C LEU A 9 7.15 -10.57 4.87
N ALA A 10 7.60 -10.78 3.63
CA ALA A 10 7.66 -9.71 2.62
C ALA A 10 6.27 -9.16 2.29
N TRP A 11 5.27 -10.04 2.18
CA TRP A 11 3.87 -9.67 2.01
C TRP A 11 3.35 -8.84 3.18
N LEU A 12 3.54 -9.31 4.41
CA LEU A 12 3.12 -8.59 5.62
C LEU A 12 3.83 -7.22 5.75
N GLY A 13 5.12 -7.16 5.43
CA GLY A 13 5.90 -5.91 5.44
C GLY A 13 5.39 -4.91 4.41
N TYR A 14 5.09 -5.36 3.20
CA TYR A 14 4.52 -4.50 2.16
C TYR A 14 3.15 -3.94 2.57
N VAL A 15 2.28 -4.77 3.15
CA VAL A 15 0.98 -4.34 3.65
C VAL A 15 1.13 -3.29 4.75
N ALA A 16 2.04 -3.52 5.71
CA ALA A 16 2.30 -2.58 6.79
C ALA A 16 2.79 -1.20 6.28
N ILE A 17 3.75 -1.19 5.35
CA ILE A 17 4.25 0.05 4.74
C ILE A 17 3.14 0.77 3.97
N SER A 18 2.31 0.02 3.25
CA SER A 18 1.19 0.57 2.50
C SER A 18 0.19 1.30 3.40
N PHE A 19 -0.14 0.76 4.57
CA PHE A 19 -1.02 1.42 5.54
C PHE A 19 -0.40 2.72 6.11
N VAL A 20 0.91 2.73 6.37
CA VAL A 20 1.60 3.94 6.85
C VAL A 20 1.57 5.04 5.81
N VAL A 21 1.89 4.72 4.55
CA VAL A 21 1.86 5.68 3.44
C VAL A 21 0.43 6.17 3.20
N PHE A 22 -0.56 5.28 3.22
CA PHE A 22 -1.97 5.65 3.13
C PHE A 22 -2.36 6.67 4.22
N GLY A 23 -2.03 6.39 5.49
CA GLY A 23 -2.33 7.30 6.59
C GLY A 23 -1.66 8.67 6.44
N PHE A 24 -0.42 8.72 5.96
CA PHE A 24 0.29 9.97 5.68
C PHE A 24 -0.37 10.78 4.56
N VAL A 25 -0.74 10.12 3.46
CA VAL A 25 -1.41 10.74 2.32
C VAL A 25 -2.78 11.28 2.73
N VAL A 26 -3.59 10.48 3.42
CA VAL A 26 -4.91 10.91 3.94
C VAL A 26 -4.75 12.13 4.84
N LYS A 27 -3.83 12.11 5.81
CA LYS A 27 -3.58 13.25 6.71
C LYS A 27 -3.19 14.51 5.94
N SER A 28 -2.30 14.39 4.96
CA SER A 28 -1.81 15.51 4.15
C SER A 28 -2.92 16.12 3.28
N LEU A 29 -3.88 15.31 2.84
CA LEU A 29 -4.93 15.74 1.92
C LEU A 29 -6.21 16.19 2.59
N ILE A 30 -6.48 15.78 3.84
CA ILE A 30 -7.50 16.41 4.67
C ILE A 30 -7.25 17.93 4.76
N MET A 31 -5.98 18.36 4.80
CA MET A 31 -5.62 19.78 4.81
C MET A 31 -5.79 20.48 3.46
N SER A 32 -5.98 19.73 2.37
CA SER A 32 -6.04 20.24 0.99
C SER A 32 -7.46 20.38 0.43
N GLY A 33 -8.48 19.94 1.19
CA GLY A 33 -9.89 20.02 0.81
C GLY A 33 -10.50 18.69 0.31
N PRO A 34 -11.85 18.57 0.30
CA PRO A 34 -12.55 17.30 0.10
C PRO A 34 -12.36 16.67 -1.29
N GLY A 35 -12.15 17.48 -2.34
CA GLY A 35 -11.90 16.97 -3.69
C GLY A 35 -10.57 16.23 -3.82
N ALA A 36 -9.53 16.70 -3.15
CA ALA A 36 -8.22 16.07 -3.13
C ALA A 36 -8.22 14.74 -2.35
N LEU A 37 -9.10 14.64 -1.34
CA LEU A 37 -9.30 13.43 -0.55
C LEU A 37 -9.84 12.27 -1.40
N LEU A 38 -10.81 12.53 -2.27
CA LEU A 38 -11.44 11.50 -3.12
C LEU A 38 -10.47 10.93 -4.16
N VAL A 39 -9.69 11.79 -4.81
CA VAL A 39 -8.68 11.38 -5.82
C VAL A 39 -7.61 10.52 -5.16
N ALA A 40 -7.18 10.87 -3.95
CA ALA A 40 -6.16 10.12 -3.25
C ALA A 40 -6.68 8.87 -2.55
N LEU A 41 -7.93 8.83 -2.10
CA LEU A 41 -8.56 7.58 -1.68
C LEU A 41 -8.59 6.58 -2.83
N GLY A 42 -8.90 7.04 -4.04
CA GLY A 42 -8.78 6.24 -5.26
C GLY A 42 -7.35 5.76 -5.47
N ALA A 43 -6.39 6.68 -5.62
CA ALA A 43 -4.99 6.34 -5.89
C ALA A 43 -4.36 5.44 -4.80
N ALA A 44 -4.68 5.69 -3.53
CA ALA A 44 -4.16 4.94 -2.41
C ALA A 44 -4.90 3.61 -2.15
N ALA A 45 -6.07 3.38 -2.78
CA ALA A 45 -6.68 2.06 -2.86
C ALA A 45 -6.08 1.22 -4.01
N PHE A 46 -5.75 1.86 -5.14
CA PHE A 46 -5.16 1.18 -6.30
C PHE A 46 -3.67 0.87 -6.12
N TRP A 47 -2.91 1.73 -5.45
CA TRP A 47 -1.46 1.56 -5.26
C TRP A 47 -1.08 0.28 -4.49
N PRO A 48 -1.69 -0.05 -3.33
CA PRO A 48 -1.40 -1.28 -2.61
C PRO A 48 -1.79 -2.51 -3.44
N ALA A 49 -2.92 -2.49 -4.14
CA ALA A 49 -3.35 -3.60 -4.99
C ALA A 49 -2.37 -3.84 -6.16
N ALA A 50 -1.92 -2.77 -6.83
CA ALA A 50 -0.96 -2.87 -7.92
C ALA A 50 0.42 -3.35 -7.44
N GLY A 51 0.89 -2.86 -6.29
CA GLY A 51 2.17 -3.31 -5.76
C GLY A 51 2.12 -4.70 -5.12
N LEU A 52 0.97 -5.18 -4.63
CA LEU A 52 0.79 -6.59 -4.21
C LEU A 52 0.88 -7.55 -5.42
N ILE A 53 0.31 -7.17 -6.57
CA ILE A 53 0.47 -7.93 -7.82
C ILE A 53 1.95 -7.98 -8.23
N TRP A 54 2.65 -6.84 -8.15
CA TRP A 54 4.06 -6.76 -8.50
C TRP A 54 4.98 -7.51 -7.52
N LEU A 55 4.65 -7.49 -6.22
CA LEU A 55 5.34 -8.28 -5.20
C LEU A 55 5.13 -9.77 -5.41
N GLY A 56 3.91 -10.17 -5.78
CA GLY A 56 3.59 -11.55 -6.16
C GLY A 56 4.42 -12.03 -7.36
N VAL A 57 4.66 -11.17 -8.35
CA VAL A 57 5.55 -11.48 -9.50
C VAL A 57 7.02 -11.56 -9.10
N TRP A 58 7.46 -10.80 -8.10
CA TRP A 58 8.86 -10.82 -7.63
C TRP A 58 9.21 -12.00 -6.72
N ILE A 59 8.21 -12.56 -6.06
CA ILE A 59 8.38 -13.62 -5.07
C ILE A 59 8.04 -15.01 -5.63
N ALA A 60 7.28 -15.09 -6.74
CA ALA A 60 7.00 -16.31 -7.50
C ALA A 60 8.19 -16.71 -8.40
#